data_AF-A0A1E1VYY6-F1
#
_entry.id   AF-A0A1E1VYY6-F1
#
_cell.length_a   1.000
_cell.length_b   1.000
_cell.length_c   1.000
_cell.angle_alpha   90.00
_cell.angle_beta   90.00
_cell.angle_gamma   90.00
#
_symmetry.space_group_name_H-M   'P 1'
#
loop_
_entity.id
_entity.type
_entity.pdbx_description
1 polymer ?
#
loop_
_entity_poly.entity_id
_entity_poly.type
_entity_poly.pdbx_seq_one_letter_code
_entity_poly.pdbx_strand_id
1 'polypeptide(L)'
;VDATPFRMWYENHYILPLGRKKGAKLTAEEEALLAKKRSKKVQKKYETRQKTSKVEPAIEEQFTTGRLLACLASRPGQCGRADGYILEGKELEFYIRKIKSKKAKQIVMR
;
A
#
# COMPACT_ATOMS: atom_id res chain seq x y z
N VAL A 1 -2.55 1.08 9.41
CA VAL A 1 -1.52 2.14 9.32
C VAL A 1 -1.76 2.99 8.09
N ASP A 2 -1.23 4.21 8.05
CA ASP A 2 -1.39 5.10 6.90
C ASP A 2 -0.66 4.55 5.66
N ALA A 3 -1.33 4.57 4.51
CA ALA A 3 -0.79 4.10 3.23
C ALA A 3 0.05 5.15 2.51
N THR A 4 -0.07 6.44 2.86
CA THR A 4 0.56 7.53 2.09
C THR A 4 2.08 7.41 1.96
N PRO A 5 2.88 7.04 2.99
CA PRO A 5 4.33 6.99 2.84
C PRO A 5 4.76 5.87 1.89
N PHE A 6 4.07 4.73 1.94
CA PHE A 6 4.33 3.58 1.07
C PHE A 6 3.94 3.88 -0.38
N ARG A 7 2.82 4.57 -0.60
CA ARG A 7 2.39 5.03 -1.92
C ARG A 7 3.41 6.00 -2.53
N MET A 8 3.83 7.01 -1.77
CA MET A 8 4.85 7.97 -2.22
C MET A 8 6.16 7.29 -2.58
N TRP A 9 6.60 6.31 -1.77
CA TRP A 9 7.81 5.53 -2.08
C TRP A 9 7.65 4.75 -3.37
N TYR A 10 6.52 4.05 -3.57
CA TYR A 10 6.26 3.25 -4.76
C TYR A 10 6.24 4.11 -6.03
N GLU A 11 5.51 5.22 -6.01
CA GLU A 11 5.39 6.13 -7.16
C GLU A 11 6.76 6.74 -7.52
N ASN A 12 7.58 7.08 -6.53
CA ASN A 12 8.95 7.55 -6.76
C ASN A 12 9.90 6.45 -7.24
N HIS A 13 9.72 5.22 -6.77
CA HIS A 13 10.62 4.11 -7.07
C HIS A 13 10.39 3.52 -8.46
N TYR A 14 9.12 3.38 -8.85
CA TYR A 14 8.70 2.72 -10.09
C TYR A 14 8.18 3.70 -11.16
N ILE A 15 7.84 4.94 -10.80
CA ILE A 15 7.20 5.91 -11.71
C ILE A 15 5.92 5.30 -12.30
N LEU A 16 5.14 4.65 -11.44
CA LEU A 16 3.84 4.08 -11.78
C LEU A 16 2.84 4.52 -10.72
N PRO A 17 1.60 4.86 -11.11
CA PRO A 17 0.56 5.19 -10.13
C PRO A 17 0.16 3.94 -9.33
N LEU A 18 -0.16 4.10 -8.04
CA LEU A 18 -0.62 3.01 -7.18
C LEU A 18 -1.91 3.38 -6.45
N GLY A 19 -2.87 2.43 -6.41
CA GLY A 19 -4.04 2.49 -5.55
C GLY A 19 -4.98 3.66 -5.84
N ARG A 20 -5.06 4.14 -7.08
CA ARG A 20 -5.93 5.26 -7.45
C ARG A 20 -7.29 4.75 -7.91
N LYS A 21 -8.35 5.38 -7.42
CA LYS A 21 -9.72 5.13 -7.91
C LYS A 21 -9.75 5.46 -9.41
N LYS A 22 -10.18 4.51 -10.25
CA LYS A 22 -10.32 4.71 -11.69
C LYS A 22 -11.14 5.99 -11.95
N GLY A 23 -10.53 6.99 -12.57
CA GLY A 23 -11.16 8.29 -12.88
C GLY A 23 -10.83 9.46 -11.95
N ALA A 24 -10.11 9.25 -10.85
CA ALA A 24 -9.59 10.36 -10.04
C ALA A 24 -8.41 11.02 -10.76
N LYS A 25 -8.49 12.35 -10.99
CA LYS A 25 -7.38 13.14 -11.56
C LYS A 25 -6.19 13.08 -10.60
N LEU A 26 -4.98 12.90 -11.15
CA LEU A 26 -3.76 13.03 -10.38
C LEU A 26 -3.62 14.49 -9.90
N THR A 27 -3.03 14.71 -8.73
CA THR A 27 -2.65 16.07 -8.35
C THR A 27 -1.52 16.54 -9.25
N ALA A 28 -1.41 17.86 -9.45
CA ALA A 28 -0.39 18.45 -10.32
C ALA A 28 1.05 18.02 -9.94
N GLU A 29 1.30 17.80 -8.64
CA GLU A 29 2.58 17.34 -8.10
C GLU A 29 2.91 15.90 -8.50
N GLU A 30 1.90 15.03 -8.48
CA GLU A 30 2.04 13.62 -8.86
C GLU A 30 2.23 13.48 -10.37
N GLU A 31 1.48 14.25 -11.18
CA GLU A 31 1.67 14.30 -12.64
C GLU A 31 3.07 14.83 -13.00
N ALA A 32 3.55 15.86 -12.30
CA ALA A 32 4.90 16.39 -12.52
C ALA A 32 5.99 15.35 -12.21
N LEU A 33 5.81 14.52 -11.19
CA LEU A 33 6.72 13.42 -10.85
C LEU A 33 6.75 12.32 -11.92
N LEU A 34 5.58 11.93 -12.43
CA LEU A 34 5.45 10.94 -13.50
C LEU A 34 6.01 11.48 -14.82
N ALA A 35 5.68 12.72 -15.19
CA ALA A 35 6.05 13.35 -16.46
C ALA A 35 7.48 13.94 -16.51
N LYS A 36 8.23 13.89 -15.41
CA LYS A 36 9.59 14.43 -15.35
C LYS A 36 10.49 13.80 -16.43
N LYS A 37 11.03 14.63 -17.32
CA LYS A 37 12.02 14.21 -18.31
C LYS A 37 13.29 13.74 -17.60
N ARG A 38 13.77 12.55 -17.97
CA ARG A 38 14.94 11.88 -17.39
C ARG A 38 15.95 11.56 -18.50
N SER A 39 17.22 11.45 -18.14
CA SER A 39 18.27 11.03 -19.08
C SER A 39 18.05 9.56 -19.48
N LYS A 40 18.54 9.18 -20.67
CA LYS A 40 18.36 7.82 -21.23
C LYS A 40 18.83 6.71 -20.26
N LYS A 41 19.95 6.93 -19.55
CA LYS A 41 20.48 5.97 -18.56
C LYS A 41 19.53 5.80 -17.37
N VAL A 42 18.95 6.91 -16.89
CA VAL A 42 18.00 6.90 -15.78
C VAL A 42 16.68 6.26 -16.21
N GLN A 43 16.21 6.52 -17.43
CA GLN A 43 15.00 5.90 -17.97
C GLN A 43 15.14 4.37 -18.02
N LYS A 44 16.25 3.86 -18.55
CA LYS A 44 16.54 2.41 -18.59
C LYS A 44 16.55 1.78 -17.19
N LYS A 45 17.03 2.51 -16.18
CA LYS A 45 17.01 2.06 -14.78
C LYS A 45 15.57 1.88 -14.27
N TYR A 46 14.68 2.81 -14.58
CA TYR A 46 13.28 2.71 -14.20
C TYR A 46 12.52 1.64 -14.98
N GLU A 47 12.74 1.51 -16.30
CA GLU A 47 12.18 0.42 -17.11
C GLU A 47 12.57 -0.95 -16.55
N THR A 48 13.80 -1.08 -16.05
CA THR A 48 14.24 -2.33 -15.40
C THR A 48 13.51 -2.57 -14.09
N ARG A 49 13.28 -1.53 -13.26
CA ARG A 49 12.52 -1.64 -12.00
C ARG A 49 11.05 -1.95 -12.25
N GLN A 50 10.44 -1.34 -13.26
CA GLN A 50 9.03 -1.54 -13.59
C GLN A 50 8.68 -3.01 -13.89
N LYS A 51 9.66 -3.83 -14.31
CA LYS A 51 9.45 -5.27 -14.50
C LYS A 51 9.04 -6.00 -13.21
N THR A 52 9.44 -5.49 -12.04
CA THR A 52 9.13 -6.09 -10.73
C THR A 52 8.13 -5.25 -9.93
N SER A 53 7.41 -4.33 -10.57
CA SER A 53 6.48 -3.42 -9.86
C SER A 53 5.14 -4.06 -9.48
N LYS A 54 4.94 -5.36 -9.72
CA LYS A 54 3.64 -5.98 -9.51
C LYS A 54 3.29 -6.02 -8.01
N VAL A 55 2.14 -5.42 -7.66
CA VAL A 55 1.56 -5.46 -6.31
C VAL A 55 0.38 -6.43 -6.31
N GLU A 56 0.16 -7.12 -5.20
CA GLU A 56 -0.98 -8.03 -5.03
C GLU A 56 -2.31 -7.25 -5.02
N PRO A 57 -3.36 -7.71 -5.73
CA PRO A 57 -4.63 -6.98 -5.83
C PRO A 57 -5.27 -6.67 -4.46
N ALA A 58 -5.18 -7.60 -3.50
CA ALA A 58 -5.72 -7.42 -2.15
C ALA A 58 -5.05 -6.28 -1.36
N ILE A 59 -3.79 -5.98 -1.68
CA ILE A 59 -3.05 -4.85 -1.10
C ILE A 59 -3.37 -3.57 -1.88
N GLU A 60 -3.49 -3.65 -3.21
CA GLU A 60 -3.85 -2.52 -4.06
C GLU A 60 -5.20 -1.89 -3.68
N GLU A 61 -6.19 -2.73 -3.35
CA GLU A 61 -7.48 -2.27 -2.82
C GLU A 61 -7.33 -1.44 -1.53
N GLN A 62 -6.44 -1.86 -0.62
CA GLN A 62 -6.18 -1.13 0.63
C GLN A 62 -5.51 0.22 0.38
N PHE A 63 -4.61 0.31 -0.61
CA PHE A 63 -4.04 1.58 -1.03
C PHE A 63 -5.11 2.57 -1.52
N THR A 64 -6.16 2.10 -2.20
CA THR A 64 -7.30 2.95 -2.57
C THR A 64 -8.08 3.49 -1.37
N THR A 65 -8.18 2.71 -0.30
CA THR A 65 -8.80 3.19 0.96
C THR A 65 -7.91 4.11 1.78
N GLY A 66 -6.61 4.20 1.46
CA GLY A 66 -5.61 4.96 2.21
C GLY A 66 -5.20 4.33 3.54
N ARG A 67 -5.65 3.11 3.85
CA ARG A 67 -5.33 2.42 5.12
C ARG A 67 -4.89 0.99 4.87
N LEU A 68 -3.68 0.66 5.34
CA LEU A 68 -3.12 -0.69 5.27
C LEU A 68 -3.34 -1.45 6.58
N LEU A 69 -3.63 -2.74 6.48
CA LEU A 69 -3.60 -3.64 7.63
C LEU A 69 -2.16 -4.04 7.94
N ALA A 70 -1.79 -3.96 9.22
CA ALA A 70 -0.45 -4.26 9.69
C ALA A 70 -0.50 -5.01 11.03
N CYS A 71 0.50 -5.84 11.27
CA CYS A 71 0.72 -6.55 12.51
C CYS A 71 1.80 -5.86 13.34
N LEU A 72 1.56 -5.67 14.64
CA LEU A 72 2.58 -5.21 15.57
C LEU A 72 3.51 -6.37 15.91
N ALA A 73 4.81 -6.18 15.70
CA ALA A 73 5.84 -7.15 16.03
C ALA A 73 6.61 -6.77 17.31
N SER A 74 6.54 -5.51 17.73
CA SER A 74 7.14 -5.03 18.98
C SER A 74 6.25 -5.30 20.20
N ARG A 75 6.81 -5.09 21.40
CA ARG A 75 6.07 -5.09 22.67
C ARG A 75 6.05 -3.68 23.24
N PRO A 76 5.06 -2.83 22.91
CA PRO A 76 5.07 -1.41 23.24
C PRO A 76 5.23 -1.12 24.73
N GLY A 77 4.67 -1.96 25.60
CA GLY A 77 4.80 -1.81 27.05
C GLY A 77 6.22 -2.06 27.60
N GLN A 78 7.13 -2.63 26.81
CA GLN A 78 8.52 -2.89 27.18
C GLN A 78 9.48 -1.93 26.46
N CYS A 79 9.29 -1.75 25.15
CA CYS A 79 10.21 -0.96 24.32
C CYS A 79 9.73 0.47 24.02
N GLY A 80 8.49 0.83 24.38
CA GLY A 80 7.90 2.14 24.06
C GLY A 80 7.63 2.37 22.57
N ARG A 81 7.77 1.34 21.73
CA ARG A 81 7.60 1.42 20.26
C ARG A 81 6.52 0.47 19.77
N ALA A 82 5.83 0.87 18.70
CA ALA A 82 4.77 0.10 18.03
C ALA A 82 5.20 -0.26 16.60
N ASP A 83 6.34 -0.92 16.49
CA ASP A 83 6.92 -1.35 15.21
C ASP A 83 6.29 -2.65 14.75
N GLY A 84 6.23 -2.84 13.43
CA GLY A 84 5.50 -3.94 12.82
C GLY A 84 5.69 -4.03 11.31
N TYR A 85 4.88 -4.86 10.67
CA TYR A 85 4.91 -5.10 9.23
C TYR A 85 3.51 -5.13 8.63
N ILE A 86 3.40 -4.89 7.33
CA ILE A 86 2.14 -4.92 6.57
C ILE A 86 1.74 -6.36 6.32
N LEU A 87 0.45 -6.66 6.43
CA LEU A 87 -0.08 -8.00 6.14
C LEU A 87 -0.18 -8.23 4.63
N GLU A 88 0.36 -9.35 4.15
CA GLU A 88 0.37 -9.72 2.73
C GLU A 88 -0.09 -11.17 2.50
N GLY A 89 -0.51 -11.50 1.28
CA GLY A 89 -0.85 -12.87 0.86
C GLY A 89 -1.82 -13.62 1.79
N LYS A 90 -1.45 -14.87 2.12
CA LYS A 90 -2.29 -15.77 2.95
C LYS A 90 -2.56 -15.20 4.35
N GLU A 91 -1.63 -14.45 4.91
CA GLU A 91 -1.79 -13.84 6.22
C GLU A 91 -2.87 -12.76 6.17
N LEU A 92 -2.81 -11.90 5.14
CA LEU A 92 -3.81 -10.88 4.90
C LEU A 92 -5.20 -11.50 4.72
N GLU A 93 -5.33 -12.54 3.88
CA GLU A 93 -6.58 -13.26 3.67
C GLU A 93 -7.15 -13.83 4.98
N PHE A 94 -6.29 -14.43 5.80
CA PHE A 94 -6.68 -15.01 7.08
C PHE A 94 -7.28 -13.96 8.02
N TYR A 95 -6.60 -12.82 8.18
CA TYR A 95 -7.06 -11.76 9.08
C TYR A 95 -8.29 -11.03 8.54
N ILE A 96 -8.40 -10.78 7.23
CA ILE A 96 -9.61 -10.23 6.62
C ILE A 96 -10.82 -11.10 6.93
N ARG A 97 -10.69 -12.43 6.77
CA ARG A 97 -11.77 -13.38 7.08
C ARG A 97 -12.16 -13.32 8.56
N LYS A 98 -11.18 -13.30 9.47
CA LYS A 98 -11.44 -13.21 10.92
C LYS A 98 -12.14 -11.91 11.31
N ILE A 99 -11.73 -10.77 10.74
CA ILE A 99 -12.37 -9.47 10.97
C ILE A 99 -13.82 -9.47 10.48
N LYS A 100 -14.07 -9.97 9.25
CA LYS A 100 -15.41 -10.09 8.68
C LYS A 100 -16.33 -10.97 9.54
N SER A 101 -15.87 -12.15 9.97
CA SER A 101 -16.66 -13.05 10.83
C SER A 101 -16.98 -12.45 12.20
N LYS A 102 -16.04 -11.71 12.81
CA LYS A 102 -16.28 -11.02 14.09
C LYS A 102 -17.35 -9.93 13.95
N LYS A 103 -17.29 -9.15 12.86
CA LYS A 103 -18.28 -8.11 12.57
C LYS A 103 -19.68 -8.69 12.40
N ALA A 104 -19.82 -9.80 11.67
CA ALA A 104 -21.11 -10.47 11.49
C ALA A 104 -21.72 -10.96 12.81
N LYS A 105 -20.92 -11.62 13.67
CA LYS A 105 -21.38 -12.07 14.99
C LYS A 105 -21.82 -10.92 15.90
N GLN A 106 -21.10 -9.80 15.87
CA GLN A 106 -21.44 -8.63 16.68
C GLN A 106 -22.76 -7.97 16.22
N ILE A 107 -23.08 -8.01 14.94
CA ILE A 107 -24.34 -7.50 14.40
C ILE A 107 -25.51 -8.39 14.81
N VAL A 108 -25.34 -9.72 14.81
CA VAL A 108 -26.40 -10.67 15.20
C VAL A 108 -26.68 -10.68 16.71
N MET A 109 -25.68 -10.32 17.53
CA MET A 109 -25.81 -10.22 19.00
C MET A 109 -26.30 -8.84 19.49
N ARG A 110 -26.51 -7.88 18.60
CA ARG A 110 -27.11 -6.57 18.89
C ARG A 110 -28.57 -6.57 18.47
#